data_AF-A0A842NQB6-F1
#
_entry.id   AF-A0A842NQB6-F1
#
_cell.length_a   1.000
_cell.length_b   1.000
_cell.length_c   1.000
_cell.angle_alpha   90.00
_cell.angle_beta   90.00
_cell.angle_gamma   90.00
#
_symmetry.space_group_name_H-M   'P 1'
#
loop_
_entity.id
_entity.type
_entity.pdbx_description
1 polymer ?
#
loop_
_entity_poly.entity_id
_entity_poly.type
_entity_poly.pdbx_seq_one_letter_code
_entity_poly.pdbx_strand_id
1 'polypeptide(L)'
;MSTEKKALMCVFRPERLKSTEEMREWFAGSYHRFLEMDSVESKTWWVNQEKGEWGAFYIFKSEEDLRAYVTSDIWLKTVPEKYGCTPEWVVVDPGPILSKSVLTEARTSWINR
;
A
#
# COMPACT_ATOMS: atom_id res chain seq x y z
N MET A 1 -12.03 -23.55 8.53
CA MET A 1 -11.76 -23.03 7.17
C MET A 1 -10.59 -22.09 7.29
N SER A 2 -9.53 -22.31 6.53
CA SER A 2 -8.37 -21.41 6.53
C SER A 2 -8.86 -20.01 6.13
N THR A 3 -8.70 -19.01 6.99
CA THR A 3 -8.84 -17.59 6.61
C THR A 3 -7.71 -17.28 5.65
N GLU A 4 -7.95 -17.53 4.37
CA GLU A 4 -6.96 -17.28 3.33
C GLU A 4 -6.70 -15.77 3.25
N LYS A 5 -5.44 -15.39 3.37
CA LYS A 5 -4.97 -14.03 3.16
C LYS A 5 -5.42 -13.55 1.77
N LYS A 6 -5.79 -12.28 1.65
CA LYS A 6 -6.16 -11.66 0.37
C LYS A 6 -5.21 -10.54 0.03
N ALA A 7 -4.90 -10.37 -1.24
CA ALA A 7 -4.02 -9.32 -1.69
C ALA A 7 -4.78 -8.28 -2.54
N LEU A 8 -4.33 -7.04 -2.45
CA LEU A 8 -4.87 -5.92 -3.21
C LEU A 8 -3.71 -5.16 -3.84
N MET A 9 -3.85 -4.84 -5.12
CA MET A 9 -2.96 -3.91 -5.82
C MET A 9 -3.73 -2.65 -6.13
N CYS A 10 -3.19 -1.49 -5.75
CA CYS A 10 -3.76 -0.20 -6.13
C CYS A 10 -2.77 0.65 -6.93
N VAL A 11 -3.33 1.53 -7.75
CA VAL A 11 -2.63 2.49 -8.60
C VAL A 11 -3.20 3.88 -8.34
N PHE A 12 -2.33 4.84 -8.08
CA PHE A 12 -2.61 6.26 -8.01
C PHE A 12 -2.04 6.94 -9.26
N ARG A 13 -2.87 7.78 -9.88
CA ARG A 13 -2.52 8.58 -11.07
C ARG A 13 -2.70 10.07 -10.78
N PRO A 14 -1.82 10.68 -9.98
CA PRO A 14 -1.92 12.11 -9.69
C PRO A 14 -1.58 12.93 -10.95
N GLU A 15 -2.06 14.17 -11.01
CA GLU A 15 -1.68 15.11 -12.09
C GLU A 15 -0.16 15.33 -12.16
N ARG A 16 0.50 15.31 -10.99
CA ARG A 16 1.95 15.40 -10.88
C ARG A 16 2.45 14.36 -9.87
N LEU A 17 3.21 13.39 -10.37
CA LEU A 17 3.94 12.47 -9.52
C LEU A 17 5.09 13.20 -8.83
N LYS A 18 5.29 12.93 -7.53
CA LYS A 18 6.44 13.43 -6.77
C LYS A 18 7.71 12.71 -7.20
N SER A 19 8.87 13.35 -7.02
CA SER A 19 10.15 12.69 -7.22
C SER A 19 10.30 11.46 -6.31
N THR A 20 11.20 10.54 -6.66
CA THR A 20 11.43 9.34 -5.86
C THR A 20 11.84 9.67 -4.42
N GLU A 21 12.60 10.73 -4.21
CA GLU A 21 13.02 11.14 -2.86
C GLU A 21 11.84 11.68 -2.04
N GLU A 22 11.04 12.56 -2.62
CA GLU A 22 9.80 13.03 -1.98
C GLU A 22 8.83 11.86 -1.68
N MET A 23 8.77 10.85 -2.55
CA MET A 23 7.96 9.65 -2.30
C MET A 23 8.48 8.83 -1.10
N ARG A 24 9.81 8.74 -0.91
CA ARG A 24 10.41 8.08 0.26
C ARG A 24 10.09 8.84 1.55
N GLU A 25 10.20 10.16 1.52
CA GLU A 25 9.81 11.00 2.65
C GLU A 25 8.33 10.84 2.98
N TRP A 26 7.47 10.74 1.96
CA TRP A 26 6.03 10.57 2.15
C TRP A 26 5.67 9.21 2.71
N PHE A 27 6.36 8.16 2.26
CA PHE A 27 6.28 6.83 2.83
C PHE A 27 6.71 6.85 4.31
N ALA A 28 7.85 7.47 4.61
CA ALA A 28 8.38 7.56 5.97
C ALA A 28 7.45 8.34 6.91
N GLY A 29 6.89 9.46 6.46
CA GLY A 29 5.91 10.24 7.23
C GLY A 29 4.63 9.48 7.54
N SER A 30 4.31 8.45 6.75
CA SER A 30 3.14 7.60 6.92
C SER A 30 3.43 6.31 7.71
N TYR A 31 4.71 6.05 8.03
CA TYR A 31 5.17 4.76 8.54
C TYR A 31 4.53 4.36 9.86
N HIS A 32 4.36 5.30 10.80
CA HIS A 32 3.68 5.04 12.07
C HIS A 32 2.26 4.49 11.88
N ARG A 33 1.49 5.05 10.94
CA ARG A 33 0.14 4.55 10.63
C ARG A 33 0.18 3.15 10.03
N PHE A 34 1.25 2.79 9.31
CA PHE A 34 1.38 1.45 8.74
C PHE A 34 1.60 0.41 9.83
N LEU A 35 2.33 0.75 10.89
CA LEU A 35 2.51 -0.11 12.06
C LEU A 35 1.20 -0.37 12.82
N GLU A 36 0.24 0.53 12.72
CA GLU A 36 -1.09 0.42 13.35
C GLU A 36 -2.11 -0.34 12.48
N MET A 37 -1.73 -0.78 11.26
CA MET A 37 -2.64 -1.51 10.36
C MET A 37 -2.71 -2.99 10.72
N ASP A 38 -3.31 -3.33 11.86
CA ASP A 38 -3.37 -4.71 12.36
C ASP A 38 -4.00 -5.71 11.37
N SER A 39 -4.88 -5.26 10.48
CA SER A 39 -5.52 -6.09 9.46
C SER A 39 -4.64 -6.38 8.24
N VAL A 40 -3.52 -5.67 8.10
CA VAL A 40 -2.57 -5.76 6.98
C VAL A 40 -1.27 -6.43 7.46
N GLU A 41 -0.97 -7.58 6.89
CA GLU A 41 0.27 -8.32 7.14
C GLU A 41 1.48 -7.66 6.46
N SER A 42 1.27 -7.11 5.27
CA SER A 42 2.34 -6.52 4.47
C SER A 42 1.81 -5.41 3.58
N LYS A 43 2.59 -4.35 3.46
CA LYS A 43 2.32 -3.21 2.59
C LYS A 43 3.59 -2.75 1.92
N THR A 44 3.60 -2.78 0.60
CA THR A 44 4.76 -2.38 -0.21
C THR A 44 4.35 -1.28 -1.16
N TRP A 45 5.05 -0.15 -1.13
CA TRP A 45 4.87 0.90 -2.13
C TRP A 45 5.74 0.60 -3.35
N TRP A 46 5.21 0.95 -4.51
CA TRP A 46 5.95 0.97 -5.77
C TRP A 46 5.73 2.31 -6.46
N VAL A 47 6.72 2.74 -7.22
CA VAL A 47 6.71 4.03 -7.94
C VAL A 47 7.21 3.78 -9.35
N ASN A 48 6.50 4.31 -10.33
CA ASN A 48 6.86 4.29 -11.74
C ASN A 48 6.90 5.73 -12.28
N GLN A 49 8.10 6.32 -12.28
CA GLN A 49 8.32 7.69 -12.74
C GLN A 49 8.02 7.86 -14.23
N GLU A 50 8.32 6.85 -15.06
CA GLU A 50 8.09 6.92 -16.52
C GLU A 50 6.60 7.00 -16.86
N LYS A 51 5.76 6.31 -16.09
CA LYS A 51 4.31 6.33 -16.27
C LYS A 51 3.62 7.44 -15.47
N GLY A 52 4.32 8.12 -14.57
CA GLY A 52 3.71 9.09 -13.65
C GLY A 52 2.76 8.44 -12.64
N GLU A 53 2.97 7.15 -12.32
CA GLU A 53 2.10 6.38 -11.44
C GLU A 53 2.85 5.90 -10.20
N TRP A 54 2.11 5.68 -9.12
CA TRP A 54 2.61 4.94 -7.98
C TRP A 54 1.50 4.10 -7.39
N GLY A 55 1.82 3.22 -6.46
CA GLY A 55 0.81 2.38 -5.87
C GLY A 55 1.28 1.65 -4.65
N ALA A 56 0.40 0.78 -4.17
CA ALA A 56 0.70 -0.08 -3.05
C ALA A 56 0.13 -1.48 -3.27
N PHE A 57 0.92 -2.45 -2.86
CA PHE A 57 0.56 -3.84 -2.76
C PHE A 57 0.30 -4.18 -1.29
N TYR A 58 -0.91 -4.64 -0.99
CA TYR A 58 -1.35 -5.00 0.35
C TYR A 58 -1.55 -6.51 0.43
N ILE A 59 -1.20 -7.09 1.58
CA ILE A 59 -1.58 -8.44 1.98
C ILE A 59 -2.41 -8.31 3.26
N PHE A 60 -3.69 -8.64 3.19
CA PHE A 60 -4.61 -8.66 4.32
C PHE A 60 -4.64 -10.03 4.98
N LYS A 61 -4.94 -10.05 6.28
CA LYS A 61 -5.06 -11.30 7.06
C LYS A 61 -6.27 -12.13 6.64
N SER A 62 -7.29 -11.50 6.07
CA SER A 62 -8.49 -12.18 5.55
C SER A 62 -9.18 -11.38 4.42
N GLU A 63 -10.19 -11.98 3.80
CA GLU A 63 -11.07 -11.27 2.87
C GLU A 63 -11.95 -10.23 3.56
N GLU A 64 -12.40 -10.51 4.79
CA GLU A 64 -13.18 -9.57 5.59
C GLU A 64 -12.38 -8.29 5.89
N ASP A 65 -11.11 -8.43 6.26
CA ASP A 65 -10.19 -7.32 6.49
C ASP A 65 -10.02 -6.44 5.25
N LEU A 66 -9.86 -7.05 4.08
CA LEU A 66 -9.78 -6.33 2.81
C LEU A 66 -11.06 -5.54 2.56
N ARG A 67 -12.23 -6.21 2.67
CA ARG A 67 -13.54 -5.59 2.44
C ARG A 67 -13.81 -4.44 3.40
N ALA A 68 -13.51 -4.63 4.69
CA ALA A 68 -13.61 -3.59 5.70
C ALA A 68 -12.71 -2.40 5.38
N TYR A 69 -11.47 -2.64 4.94
CA TYR A 69 -10.54 -1.58 4.58
C TYR A 69 -11.02 -0.77 3.37
N VAL A 70 -11.39 -1.41 2.26
CA VAL A 70 -11.81 -0.70 1.02
C VAL A 70 -13.17 -0.01 1.14
N THR A 71 -13.95 -0.34 2.16
CA THR A 71 -15.22 0.35 2.49
C THR A 71 -15.08 1.36 3.63
N SER A 72 -13.89 1.50 4.23
CA SER A 72 -13.63 2.42 5.33
C SER A 72 -13.52 3.88 4.88
N ASP A 73 -13.76 4.82 5.80
CA ASP A 73 -13.51 6.25 5.59
C ASP A 73 -12.03 6.56 5.31
N ILE A 74 -11.11 5.72 5.80
CA ILE A 74 -9.69 5.85 5.50
C ILE A 74 -9.49 5.69 3.99
N TRP A 75 -10.04 4.64 3.39
CA TRP A 75 -9.88 4.37 1.97
C TRP A 75 -10.73 5.28 1.08
N LEU A 76 -11.97 5.54 1.47
CA LEU A 76 -12.92 6.27 0.63
C LEU A 76 -12.77 7.79 0.69
N LYS A 77 -12.20 8.34 1.78
CA LYS A 77 -12.07 9.80 1.97
C LYS A 77 -10.62 10.21 2.24
N THR A 78 -10.02 9.69 3.32
CA THR A 78 -8.70 10.15 3.79
C THR A 78 -7.61 9.93 2.75
N VAL A 79 -7.60 8.76 2.11
CA VAL A 79 -6.61 8.40 1.08
C VAL A 79 -6.76 9.29 -0.16
N PRO A 80 -7.94 9.42 -0.79
CA PRO A 80 -8.15 10.33 -1.91
C PRO A 80 -7.79 11.79 -1.59
N GLU A 81 -8.22 12.31 -0.44
CA GLU A 81 -7.93 13.68 -0.01
C GLU A 81 -6.43 13.91 0.17
N LYS A 82 -5.73 12.97 0.82
CA LYS A 82 -4.29 13.07 1.05
C LYS A 82 -3.49 13.05 -0.25
N TYR A 83 -3.89 12.21 -1.20
CA TYR A 83 -3.13 11.97 -2.43
C TYR A 83 -3.64 12.78 -3.63
N GLY A 84 -4.75 13.51 -3.47
CA GLY A 84 -5.37 14.32 -4.53
C GLY A 84 -5.94 13.50 -5.68
N CYS A 85 -6.11 12.19 -5.51
CA CYS A 85 -6.66 11.30 -6.51
C CYS A 85 -7.24 10.03 -5.87
N THR A 86 -8.31 9.51 -6.45
CA THR A 86 -8.89 8.23 -6.03
C THR A 86 -8.06 7.08 -6.60
N PRO A 87 -7.56 6.14 -5.78
CA PRO A 87 -6.84 4.99 -6.29
C PRO A 87 -7.77 4.04 -7.03
N GLU A 88 -7.33 3.57 -8.19
CA GLU A 88 -7.88 2.35 -8.79
C GLU A 88 -7.28 1.14 -8.10
N TRP A 89 -8.05 0.07 -7.92
CA TRP A 89 -7.57 -1.12 -7.23
C TRP A 89 -8.25 -2.38 -7.74
N VAL A 90 -7.53 -3.50 -7.58
CA VAL A 90 -8.01 -4.85 -7.88
C VAL A 90 -7.62 -5.80 -6.76
N VAL A 91 -8.49 -6.76 -6.47
CA VAL A 91 -8.11 -7.94 -5.69
C VAL A 91 -7.22 -8.80 -6.57
N VAL A 92 -6.11 -9.27 -6.03
CA VAL A 92 -5.25 -10.24 -6.71
C VAL A 92 -5.18 -11.53 -5.90
N ASP A 93 -5.05 -12.64 -6.61
CA ASP A 93 -4.88 -13.98 -6.02
C ASP A 93 -3.43 -14.45 -6.23
N PRO A 94 -2.53 -14.20 -5.26
CA PRO A 94 -1.12 -14.49 -5.44
C PRO A 94 -0.77 -15.97 -5.22
N GLY A 95 -1.74 -16.82 -4.84
CA GLY A 95 -1.45 -18.16 -4.34
C GLY A 95 -0.59 -18.13 -3.06
N PRO A 96 0.29 -19.11 -2.82
CA PRO A 96 1.17 -19.14 -1.66
C PRO A 96 2.12 -17.93 -1.63
N ILE A 97 2.10 -17.19 -0.52
CA ILE A 97 2.99 -16.05 -0.30
C ILE A 97 4.18 -16.50 0.54
N LEU A 98 5.37 -16.53 -0.08
CA LEU A 98 6.64 -16.76 0.60
C LEU A 98 7.35 -15.41 0.78
N SER A 99 7.58 -15.02 2.03
CA SER A 99 8.20 -13.72 2.32
C SER A 99 9.31 -13.87 3.36
N LYS A 100 10.41 -13.13 3.16
CA LYS A 100 11.43 -12.85 4.17
C LYS A 100 11.79 -11.38 4.05
N SER A 101 11.62 -10.61 5.12
CA SER A 101 12.44 -9.43 5.51
C SER A 101 11.89 -8.79 6.78
N VAL A 102 12.78 -8.41 7.71
CA VAL A 102 12.46 -7.63 8.92
C VAL A 102 12.88 -6.19 8.65
N LEU A 103 11.94 -5.38 8.16
CA LEU A 103 12.11 -3.94 7.96
C LEU A 103 11.23 -3.23 8.99
N THR A 104 11.84 -2.81 10.10
CA THR A 104 11.13 -2.19 11.24
C THR A 104 11.26 -0.67 11.27
N GLU A 105 12.02 -0.09 10.35
CA GLU A 105 12.25 1.34 10.27
C GLU A 105 12.00 1.88 8.87
N ALA A 106 11.39 3.06 8.79
CA ALA A 106 11.09 3.71 7.52
C ALA A 106 12.32 3.88 6.63
N ARG A 107 13.43 4.39 7.18
CA ARG A 107 14.63 4.80 6.42
C ARG A 107 15.37 3.66 5.72
N THR A 108 15.11 2.42 6.13
CA THR A 108 15.73 1.22 5.55
C THR A 108 14.75 0.42 4.68
N SER A 109 13.54 0.93 4.46
CA SER A 109 12.43 0.17 3.87
C SER A 109 12.37 0.15 2.33
N TRP A 110 13.33 0.76 1.63
CA TRP A 110 13.32 0.82 0.16
C TRP A 110 14.60 0.25 -0.46
N ILE A 111 14.40 -0.35 -1.64
CA ILE A 111 15.48 -0.90 -2.46
C ILE A 111 15.94 0.21 -3.42
N ASN A 112 17.22 0.51 -3.41
CA ASN A 112 17.81 1.36 -4.45
C ASN A 112 17.94 0.52 -5.72
N ARG A 113 17.30 0.95 -6.81
CA ARG A 113 17.63 0.51 -8.16
C ARG A 113 18.41 1.63 -8.84
#